data_AF-R2Q1V5-F1
#
_entry.id   AF-R2Q1V5-F1
#
_cell.length_a   1.000
_cell.length_b   1.000
_cell.length_c   1.000
_cell.angle_alpha   90.00
_cell.angle_beta   90.00
_cell.angle_gamma   90.00
#
_symmetry.space_group_name_H-M   'P 1'
#
loop_
_entity.id
_entity.type
_entity.pdbx_description
1 polymer ?
#
loop_
_entity_poly.entity_id
_entity_poly.type
_entity_poly.pdbx_seq_one_letter_code
_entity_poly.pdbx_strand_id
1 'polypeptide(L)' 'METCVFCRSKLDIVFENETCFAIFDRNPVTQGHLLILPKAHREDYFSLTERELADTDKLVKLGKKYLDQRYAP' A
#
# COMPACT_ATOMS: atom_id res chain seq x y z
N MET A 1 12.71 -4.45 13.27
CA MET A 1 12.38 -5.28 12.09
C MET A 1 11.67 -6.58 12.50
N GLU A 2 12.22 -7.32 13.47
CA GLU A 2 11.61 -8.48 14.18
C GLU A 2 10.30 -8.19 14.95
N THR A 3 9.60 -7.09 14.72
CA THR A 3 8.33 -6.78 15.43
C THR A 3 7.29 -6.12 14.53
N CYS A 4 7.63 -5.83 13.27
CA CYS A 4 6.72 -5.16 12.36
C CYS A 4 5.62 -6.12 11.89
N VAL A 5 4.38 -5.76 12.16
CA VAL A 5 3.20 -6.56 11.78
C VAL A 5 3.07 -6.71 10.26
N PHE A 6 3.48 -5.71 9.48
CA PHE A 6 3.45 -5.78 8.02
C PHE A 6 4.54 -6.67 7.45
N CYS A 7 5.75 -6.66 8.03
CA CYS A 7 6.86 -7.49 7.54
C CYS A 7 6.69 -8.98 7.86
N ARG A 8 5.95 -9.32 8.92
CA ARG A 8 5.77 -10.71 9.37
C ARG A 8 4.46 -11.34 8.94
N SER A 9 3.46 -10.53 8.61
CA SER A 9 2.16 -11.05 8.22
C SER A 9 2.21 -11.59 6.80
N LYS A 10 1.47 -12.68 6.56
CA LYS A 10 1.01 -12.99 5.21
C LYS A 10 -0.06 -11.96 4.85
N LEU A 11 0.20 -11.19 3.80
CA LEU A 11 -0.66 -10.10 3.35
C LEU A 11 -1.33 -10.50 2.03
N ASP A 12 -2.62 -10.23 1.92
CA ASP A 12 -3.38 -10.47 0.68
C ASP A 12 -3.20 -9.27 -0.25
N ILE A 13 -2.12 -9.33 -1.04
CA ILE A 13 -1.71 -8.26 -1.94
C ILE A 13 -2.75 -8.11 -3.07
N VAL A 14 -3.28 -6.90 -3.22
CA VAL A 14 -4.23 -6.54 -4.28
C VAL A 14 -3.48 -6.08 -5.53
N PHE A 15 -2.49 -5.21 -5.34
CA PHE A 15 -1.61 -4.70 -6.39
C PHE A 15 -0.17 -4.68 -5.88
N GLU A 16 0.79 -4.89 -6.76
CA GLU A 16 2.19 -4.63 -6.44
C GLU A 16 2.96 -4.13 -7.66
N ASN A 17 4.06 -3.47 -7.37
CA ASN A 17 5.09 -3.15 -8.35
C ASN A 17 6.46 -3.57 -7.78
N GLU A 18 7.54 -3.01 -8.33
CA GLU A 18 8.89 -3.43 -7.99
C GLU A 18 9.23 -3.18 -6.52
N THR A 19 8.82 -2.04 -5.97
CA THR A 19 9.22 -1.61 -4.63
C THR A 19 8.08 -1.49 -3.62
N CYS A 20 6.83 -1.48 -4.06
CA CYS A 20 5.66 -1.23 -3.23
C CYS A 20 4.52 -2.23 -3.52
N PHE A 21 3.58 -2.32 -2.60
CA PHE A 21 2.37 -3.12 -2.73
C PHE A 21 1.17 -2.44 -2.06
N ALA A 22 -0.03 -2.88 -2.43
CA ALA A 22 -1.30 -2.38 -1.90
C ALA A 22 -2.13 -3.53 -1.32
N ILE A 23 -2.73 -3.31 -0.16
CA ILE A 23 -3.58 -4.26 0.57
C ILE A 23 -4.81 -3.53 1.11
N PHE A 24 -5.91 -4.25 1.31
CA PHE A 24 -7.01 -3.70 2.10
C PHE A 24 -6.65 -3.72 3.59
N ASP A 25 -7.05 -2.67 4.29
CA ASP A 25 -6.98 -2.65 5.74
C ASP A 25 -7.87 -3.76 6.33
N ARG A 26 -7.36 -4.48 7.33
CA ARG A 26 -8.13 -5.50 8.07
C ARG A 26 -9.20 -4.87 8.96
N ASN A 27 -8.99 -3.63 9.41
CA ASN A 27 -9.92 -2.87 10.23
C ASN A 27 -10.27 -1.54 9.53
N PRO A 28 -10.99 -1.60 8.39
CA PRO A 28 -11.25 -0.42 7.58
C PRO A 28 -12.20 0.56 8.31
N VAL A 29 -11.83 1.83 8.36
CA VAL A 29 -12.70 2.91 8.87
C VAL A 29 -13.83 3.19 7.87
N THR A 30 -13.53 3.11 6.58
CA THR A 30 -14.47 3.29 5.47
C THR A 30 -14.35 2.15 4.47
N GLN A 31 -15.43 1.90 3.72
CA GLN A 31 -15.41 0.90 2.67
C GLN A 31 -14.37 1.24 1.60
N GLY A 32 -13.51 0.27 1.29
CA GLY A 32 -12.44 0.45 0.31
C GLY A 32 -11.14 1.03 0.89
N HIS A 33 -10.98 1.11 2.23
CA HIS A 33 -9.74 1.58 2.85
C HIS A 33 -8.54 0.71 2.42
N LEU A 34 -7.73 1.27 1.52
CA LEU A 34 -6.61 0.61 0.86
C LEU A 34 -5.31 1.23 1.36
N LEU A 35 -4.41 0.38 1.85
CA LEU A 35 -3.08 0.77 2.32
C LEU A 35 -2.07 0.51 1.19
N ILE A 36 -1.16 1.46 0.99
CA ILE A 36 -0.02 1.32 0.07
C ILE A 36 1.25 1.39 0.90
N LEU A 37 2.08 0.36 0.79
CA LEU A 37 3.25 0.16 1.65
C LEU A 37 4.47 -0.23 0.80
N PRO A 38 5.68 0.23 1.16
CA PRO A 38 6.90 -0.28 0.56
C PRO A 38 7.15 -1.73 0.98
N LYS A 39 7.77 -2.52 0.08
CA LYS A 39 8.22 -3.89 0.36
C LYS A 39 9.37 -3.90 1.38
N ALA A 40 10.26 -2.92 1.29
CA ALA A 40 11.29 -2.69 2.29
C ALA A 40 10.69 -2.01 3.53
N HIS A 41 11.20 -2.34 4.71
CA HIS A 41 10.78 -1.63 5.92
C HIS A 41 11.31 -0.20 5.92
N ARG A 42 10.39 0.75 6.00
CA ARG A 42 10.64 2.20 6.02
C ARG A 42 9.91 2.75 7.24
N GLU A 43 10.60 3.56 8.03
CA GLU A 43 10.06 4.07 9.30
C GLU A 43 8.96 5.11 9.04
N ASP A 44 9.21 5.97 8.07
CA ASP A 44 8.29 7.02 7.67
C ASP A 44 8.40 7.31 6.16
N TYR A 45 7.54 8.23 5.69
CA TYR A 45 7.53 8.69 4.32
C TYR A 45 8.86 9.31 3.85
N PHE A 46 9.58 10.00 4.75
CA PHE A 46 10.82 10.71 4.42
C PHE A 46 12.00 9.76 4.22
N SER A 47 11.88 8.53 4.72
CA SER A 47 12.88 7.46 4.52
C SER A 47 12.76 6.73 3.17
N LEU A 48 11.75 7.06 2.36
CA LEU A 48 11.55 6.48 1.02
C LEU A 48 12.60 6.99 0.04
N THR A 49 13.08 6.08 -0.81
CA THR A 49 13.90 6.43 -1.98
C THR A 49 13.04 7.07 -3.08
N GLU A 50 13.68 7.79 -4.01
CA GLU A 50 12.97 8.37 -5.17
C GLU A 50 12.21 7.33 -5.98
N ARG A 51 12.76 6.11 -6.10
CA ARG A 51 12.09 4.98 -6.77
C ARG A 51 10.85 4.54 -6.02
N GLU A 52 10.94 4.35 -4.70
CA GLU A 52 9.80 3.97 -3.86
C GLU A 52 8.70 5.05 -3.85
N LEU A 53 9.08 6.32 -3.87
CA LEU A 53 8.13 7.44 -3.99
C LEU A 53 7.38 7.39 -5.32
N ALA A 54 8.11 7.22 -6.44
CA ALA A 54 7.50 7.13 -7.76
C ALA A 54 6.58 5.90 -7.88
N ASP A 55 6.99 4.77 -7.31
CA ASP A 55 6.20 3.54 -7.30
C ASP A 55 4.98 3.63 -6.38
N THR A 56 5.09 4.33 -5.25
CA THR A 56 3.97 4.65 -4.36
C THR A 56 2.93 5.47 -5.12
N ASP A 57 3.33 6.54 -5.80
CA ASP A 57 2.43 7.40 -6.59
C ASP A 57 1.69 6.62 -7.70
N LYS A 58 2.38 5.71 -8.40
CA LYS A 58 1.76 4.82 -9.38
C LYS A 58 0.64 3.97 -8.74
N LEU A 59 0.90 3.38 -7.56
CA LEU A 59 -0.10 2.57 -6.86
C LEU A 59 -1.25 3.41 -6.30
N VAL A 60 -1.00 4.65 -5.87
CA VAL A 60 -2.07 5.57 -5.42
C VAL A 60 -3.04 5.84 -6.58
N LYS A 61 -2.50 6.18 -7.76
CA LYS A 61 -3.32 6.45 -8.96
C LYS A 61 -4.09 5.21 -9.42
N LEU A 62 -3.46 4.04 -9.38
CA LEU A 62 -4.11 2.77 -9.72
C LEU A 62 -5.21 2.42 -8.70
N GLY A 63 -4.91 2.54 -7.41
CA GLY A 63 -5.83 2.28 -6.31
C GLY A 63 -7.07 3.17 -6.39
N LYS A 64 -6.90 4.48 -6.62
CA LYS A 64 -8.03 5.40 -6.79
C LYS A 64 -8.97 4.96 -7.93
N LYS A 65 -8.41 4.68 -9.11
CA LYS A 65 -9.21 4.21 -10.26
C LYS A 65 -9.97 2.92 -9.95
N TYR A 66 -9.32 1.98 -9.27
CA TYR A 66 -9.93 0.72 -8.86
C TYR A 66 -11.07 0.93 -7.85
N LEU A 67 -10.86 1.76 -6.83
CA LEU A 67 -11.86 2.06 -5.82
C LEU A 67 -13.05 2.81 -6.41
N ASP A 68 -12.82 3.75 -7.33
CA ASP A 68 -13.89 4.50 -8.02
C ASP A 68 -14.83 3.58 -8.79
N GLN A 69 -14.28 2.61 -9.51
CA GLN A 69 -15.06 1.65 -10.28
C GLN A 69 -15.86 0.69 -9.38
N ARG A 70 -15.30 0.32 -8.22
CA ARG A 70 -15.86 -0.72 -7.37
C ARG A 70 -16.83 -0.21 -6.32
N TYR A 71 -16.64 1.02 -5.86
CA TYR A 71 -17.35 1.56 -4.71
C TYR A 71 -18.05 2.91 -4.97
N ALA A 72 -17.81 3.56 -6.12
CA ALA A 72 -18.23 4.93 -6.41
C ALA A 72 -18.13 5.86 -5.17
N PRO A 73 -16.98 5.87 -4.49
CA PRO A 73 -16.79 6.49 -3.18
C PRO A 73 -16.70 8.01 -3.24
#